data_AF-A0A952P3I5-F1
#
_entry.id   AF-A0A952P3I5-F1
#
_cell.length_a   1.000
_cell.length_b   1.000
_cell.length_c   1.000
_cell.angle_alpha   90.00
_cell.angle_beta   90.00
_cell.angle_gamma   90.00
#
_symmetry.space_group_name_H-M   'P 1'
#
loop_
_entity.id
_entity.type
_entity.pdbx_description
1 polymer ?
#
loop_
_entity_poly.entity_id
_entity_poly.type
_entity_poly.pdbx_seq_one_letter_code
_entity_poly.pdbx_strand_id
1 'polypeptide(L)'
;MSQAPAIQQKQNTTPERKHSTQMRAVLHVLKADPFLYERVSPFINFDTETIYWNEIFRMGFGSGHRGAITWCYGIWVDEPKPRSNCFDAALSMDPNFQIAVLEALAMRWGLTTKT
;
A
#
# COMPACT_ATOMS: atom_id res chain seq x y z
N MET A 1 -15.43 36.93 -45.47
CA MET A 1 -15.43 36.31 -44.13
C MET A 1 -14.68 34.99 -44.23
N SER A 2 -13.44 34.93 -43.73
CA SER A 2 -12.58 33.74 -43.81
C SER A 2 -12.38 33.21 -42.39
N GLN A 3 -12.82 31.99 -42.11
CA GLN A 3 -12.67 31.35 -40.79
C GLN A 3 -11.33 30.63 -40.74
N ALA A 4 -10.56 30.88 -39.67
CA ALA A 4 -9.32 30.19 -39.38
C ALA A 4 -9.59 28.77 -38.83
N PRO A 5 -8.75 27.78 -39.12
CA PRO A 5 -8.96 26.41 -38.65
C PRO A 5 -8.61 26.27 -37.16
N ALA A 6 -9.47 25.54 -36.44
CA ALA A 6 -9.27 25.21 -35.03
C ALA A 6 -8.11 24.22 -34.88
N ILE A 7 -7.09 24.61 -34.11
CA ILE A 7 -5.97 23.76 -33.72
C ILE A 7 -6.48 22.78 -32.65
N GLN A 8 -6.64 21.51 -33.00
CA GLN A 8 -6.90 20.44 -32.03
C GLN A 8 -5.61 20.18 -31.23
N GLN A 9 -5.58 20.64 -29.99
CA GLN A 9 -4.53 20.28 -29.04
C GLN A 9 -4.66 18.79 -28.70
N LYS A 10 -3.70 17.97 -29.17
CA LYS A 10 -3.51 16.60 -28.68
C LYS A 10 -3.15 16.67 -27.19
N GLN A 11 -4.07 16.26 -26.33
CA GLN A 11 -3.79 16.03 -24.92
C GLN A 11 -2.74 14.92 -24.82
N ASN A 12 -1.52 15.29 -24.41
CA ASN A 12 -0.50 14.33 -23.99
C ASN A 12 -0.94 13.73 -22.66
N THR A 13 -1.68 12.63 -22.69
CA THR A 13 -1.92 11.83 -21.50
C THR A 13 -0.64 11.05 -21.19
N THR A 14 0.17 11.56 -20.27
CA THR A 14 1.26 10.78 -19.68
C THR A 14 0.64 9.51 -19.11
N PRO A 15 1.12 8.30 -19.49
CA PRO A 15 0.54 7.06 -18.99
C PRO A 15 0.66 7.06 -17.45
N GLU A 16 -0.46 6.86 -16.76
CA GLU A 16 -0.47 6.69 -15.31
C GLU A 16 0.50 5.57 -14.96
N ARG A 17 1.54 5.90 -14.19
CA ARG A 17 2.53 4.93 -13.76
C ARG A 17 1.85 3.94 -12.83
N LYS A 18 1.69 2.69 -13.30
CA LYS A 18 1.15 1.61 -12.49
C LYS A 18 2.16 1.25 -11.39
N HIS A 19 1.72 1.30 -10.14
CA HIS A 19 2.55 0.89 -9.02
C HIS A 19 2.99 -0.59 -9.12
N SER A 20 4.17 -0.91 -8.60
CA SER A 20 4.65 -2.30 -8.50
C SER A 20 3.66 -3.18 -7.77
N THR A 21 3.71 -4.50 -8.04
CA THR A 21 2.87 -5.47 -7.34
C THR A 21 3.06 -5.41 -5.83
N GLN A 22 4.29 -5.17 -5.38
CA GLN A 22 4.62 -5.06 -3.96
C GLN A 22 4.01 -3.81 -3.32
N MET A 23 4.14 -2.65 -3.96
CA MET A 23 3.51 -1.42 -3.48
C MET A 23 1.99 -1.54 -3.45
N ARG A 24 1.38 -2.13 -4.50
CA ARG A 24 -0.07 -2.37 -4.52
C ARG A 24 -0.52 -3.30 -3.40
N ALA A 25 0.23 -4.37 -3.12
CA ALA A 25 -0.07 -5.28 -2.02
C ALA A 25 -0.02 -4.58 -0.65
N VAL A 26 1.01 -3.77 -0.40
CA VAL A 26 1.10 -3.00 0.85
C VAL A 26 -0.02 -1.97 0.97
N LEU A 27 -0.28 -1.21 -0.10
CA LEU A 27 -1.35 -0.22 -0.10
C LEU A 27 -2.73 -0.85 0.11
N HIS A 28 -2.94 -2.09 -0.35
CA HIS A 28 -4.18 -2.82 -0.10
C HIS A 28 -4.43 -3.06 1.39
N VAL A 29 -3.42 -3.53 2.12
CA VAL A 29 -3.52 -3.71 3.59
C VAL A 29 -3.73 -2.36 4.28
N LEU A 30 -2.94 -1.34 3.91
CA LEU A 30 -3.03 -0.03 4.56
C LEU A 30 -4.40 0.64 4.35
N LYS A 31 -4.98 0.49 3.16
CA LYS A 31 -6.30 1.06 2.81
C LYS A 31 -7.49 0.29 3.38
N ALA A 32 -7.27 -0.87 4.02
CA ALA A 32 -8.33 -1.58 4.74
C ALA A 32 -8.90 -0.76 5.91
N ASP A 33 -8.15 0.24 6.40
CA ASP A 33 -8.59 1.21 7.40
C ASP A 33 -8.19 2.63 6.94
N PRO A 34 -9.15 3.53 6.68
CA PRO A 34 -8.86 4.90 6.26
C PRO A 34 -8.00 5.69 7.26
N PHE A 35 -8.19 5.49 8.56
CA PHE A 35 -7.41 6.18 9.60
C PHE A 35 -5.95 5.71 9.60
N LEU A 36 -5.72 4.40 9.49
CA LEU A 36 -4.36 3.88 9.34
C LEU A 36 -3.70 4.47 8.08
N TYR A 37 -4.39 4.41 6.95
CA TYR A 37 -3.88 4.91 5.68
C TYR A 37 -3.52 6.40 5.73
N GLU A 38 -4.42 7.24 6.22
CA GLU A 38 -4.20 8.68 6.35
C GLU A 38 -2.93 8.97 7.16
N ARG A 39 -2.75 8.24 8.27
CA ARG A 39 -1.62 8.40 9.18
C ARG A 39 -0.28 7.99 8.57
N VAL A 40 -0.24 6.92 7.77
CA VAL A 40 1.01 6.42 7.16
C VAL A 40 1.32 7.02 5.80
N SER A 41 0.31 7.54 5.09
CA SER A 41 0.46 8.06 3.73
C SER A 41 1.56 9.14 3.55
N PRO A 42 1.83 10.04 4.52
CA PRO A 42 2.93 11.01 4.41
C PRO A 42 4.31 10.36 4.40
N PHE A 43 4.43 9.09 4.83
CA PHE A 43 5.67 8.32 4.87
C PHE A 43 5.81 7.35 3.70
N ILE A 44 5.03 7.56 2.63
CA ILE A 44 5.09 6.79 1.40
C ILE A 44 5.40 7.73 0.25
N ASN A 45 6.53 7.53 -0.42
CA ASN A 45 6.84 8.20 -1.67
C ASN A 45 6.32 7.33 -2.83
N PHE A 46 5.25 7.80 -3.48
CA PHE A 46 4.60 7.09 -4.58
C PHE A 46 5.40 7.13 -5.90
N ASP A 47 6.25 8.14 -6.09
CA ASP A 47 7.07 8.31 -7.29
C ASP A 47 8.27 7.36 -7.29
N THR A 48 8.93 7.21 -6.14
CA THR A 48 10.07 6.31 -5.96
C THR A 48 9.69 4.95 -5.39
N GLU A 49 8.41 4.76 -5.05
CA GLU A 49 7.91 3.60 -4.32
C GLU A 49 8.74 3.30 -3.06
N THR A 50 8.99 4.33 -2.25
CA THR A 50 9.76 4.19 -1.00
C THR A 50 8.84 4.32 0.20
N ILE A 51 8.97 3.41 1.16
CA ILE A 51 8.21 3.44 2.42
C ILE A 51 9.18 3.70 3.58
N TYR A 52 8.98 4.78 4.31
CA TYR A 52 9.84 5.18 5.43
C TYR A 52 9.44 4.44 6.71
N TRP A 53 9.71 3.13 6.75
CA TRP A 53 9.30 2.22 7.83
C TRP A 53 9.69 2.67 9.24
N ASN A 54 10.88 3.24 9.41
CA ASN A 54 11.35 3.72 10.71
C ASN A 54 10.43 4.79 11.30
N GLU A 55 9.91 5.69 10.47
CA GLU A 55 8.99 6.73 10.92
C GLU A 55 7.63 6.13 11.26
N ILE A 56 7.12 5.21 10.42
CA ILE A 56 5.85 4.51 10.67
C ILE A 56 5.90 3.72 11.98
N PHE A 57 6.99 2.98 12.27
CA PHE A 57 7.11 2.18 13.48
C PHE A 57 7.29 3.02 14.76
N ARG A 58 7.69 4.29 14.66
CA ARG A 58 7.75 5.22 15.79
C ARG A 58 6.38 5.78 16.17
N MET A 59 5.37 5.63 15.32
CA MET A 59 4.03 6.14 15.57
C MET A 59 3.33 5.35 16.69
N GLY A 60 2.54 6.07 17.50
CA GLY A 60 1.70 5.47 18.54
C GLY A 60 0.45 4.82 17.95
N PHE A 61 0.57 3.56 17.52
CA PHE A 61 -0.56 2.76 17.04
C PHE A 61 -1.07 1.76 18.09
N GLY A 62 -2.36 1.40 18.00
CA GLY A 62 -2.93 0.26 18.73
C GLY A 62 -2.38 -1.09 18.25
N SER A 63 -2.64 -2.16 18.99
CA SER A 63 -2.10 -3.50 18.68
C SER A 63 -2.50 -4.00 17.29
N GLY A 64 -3.78 -3.87 16.91
CA GLY A 64 -4.26 -4.27 15.57
C GLY A 64 -3.55 -3.54 14.43
N HIS A 65 -3.44 -2.21 14.50
CA HIS A 65 -2.69 -1.42 13.51
C HIS A 65 -1.20 -1.79 13.45
N ARG A 66 -0.55 -2.03 14.60
CA ARG A 66 0.84 -2.51 14.63
C ARG A 66 0.98 -3.88 13.95
N GLY A 67 0.02 -4.76 14.14
CA GLY A 67 -0.07 -6.04 13.44
C GLY A 67 -0.09 -5.84 11.93
N ALA A 68 -1.02 -5.03 11.43
CA ALA A 68 -1.14 -4.70 10.00
C ALA A 68 0.16 -4.11 9.43
N ILE A 69 0.77 -3.13 10.11
CA ILE A 69 2.04 -2.51 9.68
C ILE A 69 3.19 -3.54 9.64
N THR A 70 3.25 -4.44 10.62
CA THR A 70 4.29 -5.49 10.66
C THR A 70 4.14 -6.47 9.50
N TRP A 71 2.90 -6.81 9.13
CA TRP A 71 2.61 -7.57 7.92
C TRP A 71 3.02 -6.81 6.64
N CYS A 72 2.67 -5.53 6.54
CA CYS A 72 3.08 -4.69 5.41
C CYS A 72 4.60 -4.66 5.23
N TYR A 73 5.36 -4.56 6.32
CA TYR A 73 6.82 -4.63 6.28
C TYR A 73 7.27 -5.98 5.69
N GLY A 74 6.75 -7.09 6.20
CA GLY A 74 7.09 -8.43 5.68
C GLY A 74 6.78 -8.61 4.21
N ILE A 75 5.64 -8.10 3.74
CA ILE A 75 5.26 -8.10 2.31
C ILE A 75 6.23 -7.24 1.47
N TRP A 76 6.75 -6.17 2.05
CA TRP A 76 7.63 -5.21 1.38
C TRP A 76 9.10 -5.60 1.33
N VAL A 77 9.62 -6.26 2.35
CA VAL A 77 11.04 -6.65 2.39
C VAL A 77 11.27 -8.15 2.21
N ASP A 78 10.20 -8.94 2.12
CA ASP A 78 10.22 -10.41 2.08
C ASP A 78 10.93 -11.04 3.31
N GLU A 79 10.95 -10.32 4.43
CA GLU A 79 11.62 -10.69 5.69
C GLU A 79 10.79 -10.25 6.91
N PRO A 80 10.83 -10.99 8.04
CA PRO A 80 10.20 -10.53 9.26
C PRO A 80 10.93 -9.29 9.80
N LYS A 81 10.18 -8.37 10.41
CA LYS A 81 10.80 -7.26 11.13
C LYS A 81 11.68 -7.80 12.26
N PRO A 82 12.94 -7.35 12.40
CA PRO A 82 13.81 -7.79 13.48
C PRO A 82 13.16 -7.63 14.86
N ARG A 83 13.27 -8.68 15.68
CA ARG A 83 12.73 -8.75 17.05
C ARG A 83 11.21 -8.53 17.14
N SER A 84 10.49 -8.90 16.10
CA SER A 84 9.03 -8.78 16.03
C SER A 84 8.46 -10.06 15.44
N ASN A 85 7.27 -10.45 15.88
CA ASN A 85 6.49 -11.50 15.26
C ASN A 85 5.20 -10.90 14.69
N CYS A 86 4.97 -11.06 13.39
CA CYS A 86 3.78 -10.51 12.74
C CYS A 86 2.47 -11.18 13.23
N PHE A 87 2.56 -12.36 13.85
CA PHE A 87 1.40 -13.08 14.37
C PHE A 87 1.01 -12.67 15.79
N ASP A 88 1.89 -12.02 16.57
CA ASP A 88 1.60 -11.65 17.98
C ASP A 88 0.34 -10.78 18.10
N ALA A 89 0.11 -9.91 17.12
CA ALA A 89 -1.04 -9.03 17.07
C ALA A 89 -2.15 -9.51 16.12
N ALA A 90 -2.02 -10.70 15.50
CA ALA A 90 -2.98 -11.15 14.49
C ALA A 90 -4.41 -11.27 15.05
N LEU A 91 -4.55 -11.73 16.29
CA LEU A 91 -5.87 -11.82 16.96
C LEU A 91 -6.42 -10.47 17.43
N SER A 92 -5.58 -9.43 17.47
CA SER A 92 -6.00 -8.06 17.77
C SER A 92 -6.30 -7.23 16.52
N MET A 93 -6.06 -7.78 15.33
CA MET A 93 -6.37 -7.11 14.06
C MET A 93 -7.86 -7.18 13.78
N ASP A 94 -8.42 -6.06 13.31
CA ASP A 94 -9.76 -6.03 12.74
C ASP A 94 -9.87 -7.08 11.61
N PRO A 95 -11.01 -7.79 11.47
CA PRO A 95 -11.20 -8.78 10.42
C PRO A 95 -10.87 -8.27 9.01
N ASN A 96 -11.11 -6.99 8.72
CA ASN A 96 -10.78 -6.40 7.42
C ASN A 96 -9.27 -6.40 7.16
N PHE A 97 -8.45 -6.16 8.18
CA PHE A 97 -6.99 -6.28 8.03
C PHE A 97 -6.56 -7.72 7.79
N GLN A 98 -7.18 -8.68 8.48
CA GLN A 98 -6.84 -10.10 8.31
C GLN A 98 -7.10 -10.55 6.87
N ILE A 99 -8.27 -10.19 6.33
CA ILE A 99 -8.65 -10.45 4.93
C ILE A 99 -7.68 -9.73 3.99
N ALA A 100 -7.44 -8.44 4.20
CA ALA A 100 -6.57 -7.65 3.34
C ALA A 100 -5.12 -8.17 3.33
N VAL A 101 -4.61 -8.70 4.46
CA VAL A 101 -3.30 -9.36 4.49
C VAL A 101 -3.29 -10.61 3.61
N LEU A 102 -4.30 -11.48 3.70
CA LEU A 102 -4.37 -12.68 2.86
C LEU A 102 -4.44 -12.32 1.36
N GLU A 103 -5.24 -11.32 1.02
CA GLU A 103 -5.35 -10.81 -0.36
C GLU A 103 -4.03 -10.20 -0.83
N ALA A 104 -3.34 -9.42 0.02
CA ALA A 104 -2.06 -8.80 -0.30
C ALA A 104 -0.95 -9.83 -0.52
N LEU A 105 -0.93 -10.90 0.27
CA LEU A 105 -0.06 -12.05 0.07
C LEU A 105 -0.34 -12.71 -1.30
N ALA A 106 -1.61 -12.99 -1.61
CA ALA A 106 -1.99 -13.54 -2.91
C ALA A 106 -1.58 -12.63 -4.08
N MET A 107 -1.74 -11.31 -3.94
CA MET A 107 -1.29 -10.31 -4.92
C MET A 107 0.24 -10.33 -5.09
N ARG A 108 0.99 -10.32 -3.97
CA ARG A 108 2.46 -10.26 -3.96
C ARG A 108 3.10 -11.41 -4.73
N TRP A 109 2.50 -12.60 -4.65
CA TRP A 109 2.97 -13.83 -5.32
C TRP A 109 2.18 -14.20 -6.58
N GLY A 110 1.34 -13.31 -7.09
CA GLY A 110 0.64 -13.52 -8.36
C GLY A 110 -0.38 -14.67 -8.35
N LEU A 111 -0.89 -15.03 -7.16
CA LEU A 111 -1.89 -16.08 -6.97
C LEU A 111 -3.32 -15.57 -7.22
N THR A 112 -3.52 -14.26 -7.31
CA THR A 112 -4.81 -13.67 -7.71
C THR A 112 -5.00 -13.80 -9.23
N THR A 113 -5.87 -14.71 -9.65
CA THR A 113 -6.44 -14.71 -11.00
C THR A 113 -7.39 -13.53 -11.11
N LYS A 114 -6.95 -12.45 -11.76
CA LYS A 114 -7.74 -11.27 -12.19
C LYS A 114 -9.25 -11.37 -11.88
N THR A 115 -9.73 -10.62 -10.89
CA THR A 115 -11.11 -10.13 -10.87
C THR A 115 -11.22 -8.87 -11.72
#